data_AF-A0AAU9TKG3-F1
#
_entry.id   AF-A0AAU9TKG3-F1
#
_cell.length_a   1.000
_cell.length_b   1.000
_cell.length_c   1.000
_cell.angle_alpha   90.00
_cell.angle_beta   90.00
_cell.angle_gamma   90.00
#
_symmetry.space_group_name_H-M   'P 1'
#
loop_
_entity.id
_entity.type
_entity.pdbx_description
1 polymer ?
#
loop_
_entity_poly.entity_id
_entity_poly.type
_entity_poly.pdbx_seq_one_letter_code
_entity_poly.pdbx_strand_id
1 'polypeptide(L)'
;MYVFISVIISACWVAGAVVGLLPLFGWHAAVDSAPGCYFVEVMDYNYLLFLYFATIVTPSVLLAAFYAHIYRVVVKQVCEIKVIRKLLL
;
A
#
# COMPACT_ATOMS: atom_id res chain seq x y z
N MET A 1 6.54 -22.52 1.16
CA MET A 1 6.87 -21.19 1.70
C MET A 1 7.46 -20.26 0.64
N TYR A 2 8.56 -20.62 -0.03
CA TYR A 2 9.14 -19.82 -1.12
C TYR A 2 8.19 -19.56 -2.29
N VAL A 3 7.47 -20.58 -2.75
CA VAL A 3 6.49 -20.46 -3.86
C VAL A 3 5.39 -19.43 -3.54
N PHE A 4 4.89 -19.40 -2.29
CA PHE A 4 3.86 -18.47 -1.87
C PHE A 4 4.34 -17.01 -1.89
N ILE A 5 5.57 -16.77 -1.43
CA ILE A 5 6.19 -15.45 -1.44
C ILE A 5 6.40 -14.98 -2.89
N SER A 6 6.87 -15.85 -3.77
CA SER A 6 7.06 -15.53 -5.19
C SER A 6 5.76 -15.13 -5.89
N VAL A 7 4.65 -15.81 -5.60
CA VAL A 7 3.33 -15.49 -6.17
C VAL A 7 2.83 -14.12 -5.70
N ILE A 8 3.00 -13.79 -4.41
CA ILE A 8 2.59 -12.47 -3.89
C ILE A 8 3.42 -11.36 -4.54
N ILE A 9 4.74 -11.54 -4.61
CA ILE A 9 5.63 -10.53 -5.18
C ILE A 9 5.30 -10.30 -6.66
N SER A 10 5.12 -11.36 -7.44
CA SER A 10 4.77 -11.22 -8.86
C SER A 10 3.40 -10.56 -9.04
N ALA A 11 2.41 -10.91 -8.22
CA ALA A 11 1.10 -10.27 -8.24
C ALA A 11 1.18 -8.77 -7.93
N CYS A 12 1.97 -8.37 -6.92
CA CYS A 12 2.18 -6.96 -6.60
C CYS A 12 2.87 -6.20 -7.75
N TRP A 13 3.87 -6.81 -8.38
CA TRP A 13 4.53 -6.21 -9.55
C TRP A 13 3.57 -6.02 -10.72
N VAL A 14 2.79 -7.05 -11.06
CA VAL A 14 1.81 -6.97 -12.14
C VAL A 14 0.75 -5.92 -11.84
N ALA A 15 0.19 -5.92 -10.62
CA ALA A 15 -0.80 -4.92 -10.21
C ALA A 15 -0.23 -3.50 -10.25
N GLY A 16 1.00 -3.30 -9.74
CA GLY A 16 1.69 -2.01 -9.78
C GLY A 16 1.96 -1.53 -11.20
N ALA A 17 2.36 -2.43 -12.11
CA ALA A 17 2.57 -2.12 -13.52
C ALA A 17 1.25 -1.74 -14.21
N VAL A 18 0.17 -2.50 -13.98
CA VAL A 18 -1.15 -2.21 -14.55
C VAL A 18 -1.65 -0.84 -14.09
N VAL A 19 -1.56 -0.55 -12.79
CA VAL A 19 -1.99 0.74 -12.25
C VAL A 19 -1.10 1.86 -12.78
N GLY A 20 0.23 1.72 -12.74
CA GLY A 20 1.17 2.76 -13.15
C GLY A 20 1.18 3.07 -14.65
N LEU A 21 0.87 2.09 -15.51
CA LEU A 21 0.80 2.27 -16.96
C LEU A 21 -0.60 2.67 -17.45
N LEU A 22 -1.60 2.71 -16.56
CA LEU A 22 -2.99 3.06 -16.91
C LEU A 22 -3.14 4.40 -17.68
N PRO A 23 -2.36 5.46 -17.38
CA PRO A 23 -2.42 6.71 -18.15
C PRO A 23 -2.07 6.54 -19.63
N LEU A 24 -1.19 5.58 -19.98
CA LEU A 24 -0.83 5.29 -21.38
C LEU A 24 -1.99 4.65 -22.16
N PHE A 25 -2.97 4.07 -21.47
CA PHE A 25 -4.18 3.49 -22.07
C PHE A 25 -5.31 4.51 -22.24
N GLY A 26 -5.04 5.81 -22.00
CA GLY A 26 -5.97 6.90 -22.28
C GLY A 26 -6.52 7.60 -21.03
N TRP A 27 -6.11 7.20 -19.82
CA TRP A 27 -6.46 7.92 -18.59
C TRP A 27 -5.43 9.01 -18.26
N HIS A 28 -5.13 9.84 -19.26
CA HIS A 28 -4.28 11.03 -19.14
C HIS A 28 -5.13 12.29 -19.35
N ALA A 29 -4.61 13.45 -18.96
CA ALA A 29 -5.32 14.71 -19.18
C ALA A 29 -5.40 15.03 -20.68
N ALA A 30 -6.45 15.73 -21.12
CA ALA A 30 -6.52 16.27 -22.47
C ALA A 30 -5.52 17.42 -22.57
N VAL A 31 -4.50 17.24 -23.42
CA VAL A 31 -3.42 18.19 -23.61
C VAL A 31 -3.43 18.77 -25.03
N ASP A 32 -3.05 20.03 -25.17
CA ASP A 32 -2.88 20.67 -26.48
C ASP A 32 -1.76 20.01 -27.29
N SER A 33 -1.66 20.29 -28.60
CA SER A 33 -0.77 19.61 -29.56
C SER A 33 0.73 19.69 -29.24
N ALA A 34 1.15 20.58 -28.33
CA ALA A 34 2.54 20.75 -27.88
C ALA A 34 2.58 21.16 -26.40
N PRO A 35 2.19 20.26 -25.48
CA PRO A 35 2.14 20.57 -24.07
C PRO A 35 3.56 20.59 -23.48
N GLY A 36 3.73 21.32 -22.38
CA GLY A 36 4.95 21.22 -21.59
C GLY A 36 5.11 19.80 -21.01
N CYS A 37 6.34 19.36 -20.77
CA CYS A 37 6.58 18.11 -20.05
C CYS A 37 6.45 18.34 -18.53
N TYR A 38 5.25 18.73 -18.11
CA TYR A 38 4.91 18.93 -16.71
C TYR A 38 3.93 17.85 -16.25
N PHE A 39 4.26 17.20 -15.14
CA PHE A 39 3.47 16.09 -14.60
C PHE A 39 1.99 16.45 -14.43
N VAL A 40 1.70 17.63 -13.89
CA VAL A 40 0.32 18.10 -13.65
C VAL A 40 -0.44 18.49 -14.91
N GLU A 41 0.26 18.69 -16.03
CA GLU A 41 -0.35 19.03 -17.33
C GLU A 41 -0.76 17.76 -18.06
N VAL A 42 0.07 16.71 -17.99
CA VAL A 42 -0.18 15.44 -18.69
C VAL A 42 -1.02 14.44 -17.87
N MET A 43 -1.00 14.52 -16.54
CA MET A 43 -1.71 13.58 -15.66
C MET A 43 -3.09 14.11 -15.27
N ASP A 44 -4.11 13.25 -15.35
CA ASP A 44 -5.46 13.58 -14.93
C ASP A 44 -5.60 13.57 -13.38
N TYR A 45 -6.24 14.60 -12.81
CA TYR A 45 -6.42 14.71 -11.35
C TYR A 45 -7.31 13.62 -10.76
N ASN A 46 -8.30 13.11 -11.49
CA ASN A 46 -9.14 12.00 -11.02
C ASN A 46 -8.34 10.71 -10.95
N TYR A 47 -7.41 10.49 -11.90
CA TYR A 47 -6.47 9.38 -11.83
C TYR A 47 -5.53 9.51 -10.62
N LEU A 48 -4.98 10.70 -10.34
CA LEU A 48 -4.16 10.93 -9.15
C LEU A 48 -4.94 10.70 -7.85
N LEU A 49 -6.20 11.11 -7.81
CA LEU A 49 -7.09 10.86 -6.67
C LEU A 49 -7.36 9.36 -6.47
N PHE A 50 -7.61 8.63 -7.57
CA PHE A 50 -7.75 7.18 -7.55
C PHE A 50 -6.50 6.51 -7.00
N LEU A 51 -5.31 6.89 -7.49
CA LEU A 51 -4.03 6.39 -6.96
C LEU A 51 -3.91 6.63 -5.46
N TYR A 52 -4.17 7.86 -5.02
CA TYR A 52 -4.06 8.23 -3.62
C TYR A 52 -4.93 7.34 -2.73
N PHE A 53 -6.20 7.15 -3.08
CA PHE A 53 -7.08 6.29 -2.27
C PHE A 53 -6.71 4.80 -2.39
N ALA A 54 -6.54 4.30 -3.61
CA ALA A 54 -6.37 2.87 -3.86
C ALA A 54 -5.00 2.32 -3.40
N THR A 55 -3.92 3.10 -3.57
CA THR A 55 -2.55 2.61 -3.34
C THR A 55 -1.86 3.21 -2.12
N ILE A 56 -2.38 4.33 -1.58
CA ILE A 56 -1.77 4.99 -0.41
C ILE A 56 -2.68 4.88 0.80
N VAL A 57 -3.89 5.44 0.74
CA VAL A 57 -4.80 5.52 1.91
C VAL A 57 -5.26 4.13 2.33
N THR A 58 -5.83 3.35 1.40
CA THR A 58 -6.36 2.03 1.74
C THR A 58 -5.28 1.09 2.29
N PRO A 59 -4.09 0.92 1.67
CA PRO A 59 -3.04 0.07 2.23
C PRO A 59 -2.53 0.57 3.58
N SER A 60 -2.44 1.89 3.77
CA SER A 60 -2.01 2.47 5.06
C SER A 60 -3.01 2.19 6.19
N VAL A 61 -4.31 2.34 5.93
CA VAL A 61 -5.36 2.03 6.92
C VAL A 61 -5.38 0.54 7.25
N LEU A 62 -5.25 -0.33 6.25
CA LEU A 62 -5.15 -1.78 6.46
C LEU A 62 -3.92 -2.14 7.28
N LEU A 63 -2.76 -1.55 6.97
CA LEU A 63 -1.52 -1.75 7.72
C LEU A 63 -1.71 -1.29 9.17
N ALA A 64 -2.27 -0.11 9.39
CA ALA A 64 -2.52 0.42 10.73
C ALA A 64 -3.45 -0.49 11.54
N ALA A 65 -4.52 -1.01 10.93
CA ALA A 65 -5.44 -1.95 11.58
C ALA A 65 -4.74 -3.26 11.96
N PHE A 66 -3.96 -3.85 11.06
CA PHE A 66 -3.21 -5.06 11.34
C PHE A 66 -2.14 -4.84 12.40
N TYR A 67 -1.40 -3.74 12.34
CA TYR A 67 -0.39 -3.39 13.34
C TYR A 67 -1.02 -3.13 14.71
N ALA A 68 -2.16 -2.46 14.78
CA ALA A 68 -2.89 -2.28 16.03
C ALA A 68 -3.32 -3.63 16.63
N HIS A 69 -3.81 -4.56 15.81
CA HIS A 69 -4.15 -5.90 16.27
C HIS A 69 -2.90 -6.66 16.80
N ILE A 70 -1.81 -6.67 16.03
CA ILE A 70 -0.54 -7.29 16.43
C ILE A 70 -0.05 -6.69 17.75
N TYR A 71 -0.04 -5.36 17.86
CA TYR A 71 0.41 -4.66 19.05
C TYR A 71 -0.39 -5.07 20.30
N ARG A 72 -1.72 -5.14 20.19
CA ARG A 72 -2.59 -5.60 21.29
C ARG A 72 -2.25 -7.02 21.75
N VAL A 73 -2.03 -7.94 20.81
CA VAL A 73 -1.67 -9.33 21.12
C VAL A 73 -0.28 -9.40 21.77
N VAL A 74 0.70 -8.71 21.21
CA VAL A 74 2.08 -8.69 21.71
C VAL A 74 2.14 -8.09 23.12
N VAL A 75 1.45 -6.98 23.38
CA VAL A 75 1.40 -6.36 24.72
C VAL A 75 0.80 -7.32 25.75
N LYS A 76 -0.28 -8.03 25.40
CA LYS A 76 -0.87 -9.04 26.27
C LYS A 76 0.12 -10.16 26.59
N GLN A 77 0.78 -10.73 25.57
CA GLN A 77 1.78 -11.78 25.75
C GLN A 77 2.97 -11.33 26.60
N VAL A 78 3.48 -10.12 26.37
CA VAL A 78 4.59 -9.55 27.16
C VAL A 78 4.17 -9.34 28.61
N CYS A 79 2.92 -8.95 28.88
CA CYS A 79 2.42 -8.78 30.24
C CYS A 79 2.37 -10.11 31.00
N GLU A 80 1.81 -11.16 30.38
CA GLU A 80 1.74 -12.51 30.98
C GLU A 80 3.15 -13.06 31.28
N ILE A 81 4.08 -12.93 30.32
CA ILE A 81 5.47 -13.38 30.50
C ILE A 81 6.16 -12.63 31.65
N LYS A 82 5.91 -11.32 31.80
CA LYS A 82 6.46 -10.53 32.91
C LYS A 82 5.92 -10.97 34.27
N VAL A 83 4.62 -11.26 34.37
CA VAL A 83 3.97 -11.73 35.61
C VAL A 83 4.52 -13.09 36.03
N ILE A 84 4.56 -14.06 35.11
CA ILE A 84 5.10 -15.41 35.37
C ILE A 84 6.57 -15.33 35.82
N ARG A 85 7.38 -14.53 35.13
CA ARG A 85 8.80 -14.34 35.48
C ARG A 85 8.98 -13.78 36.90
N LYS A 86 8.08 -12.90 37.36
CA LYS A 86 8.10 -12.32 38.71
C LYS A 86 7.66 -13.31 39.80
N LEU A 87 6.91 -14.36 39.46
CA LEU A 87 6.48 -15.41 40.42
C LEU A 87 7.52 -16.53 40.57
N LEU A 88 8.43 -16.67 39.61
CA LEU A 88 9.51 -17.68 39.60
C LEU A 88 10.83 -17.18 40.21
N LEU A 89 10.95 -15.87 40.51
CA LEU A 89 12.06 -15.19 41.17
C LEU A 89 11.61 -14.66 42.52
#